data_AF-A0A804HJ99-F1
#
_entry.id   AF-A0A804HJ99-F1
#
_cell.length_a   1.000
_cell.length_b   1.000
_cell.length_c   1.000
_cell.angle_alpha   90.00
_cell.angle_beta   90.00
_cell.angle_gamma   90.00
#
_symmetry.space_group_name_H-M   'P 1'
#
loop_
_entity.id
_entity.type
_entity.pdbx_description
1 polymer ?
#
loop_
_entity_poly.entity_id
_entity_poly.type
_entity_poly.pdbx_seq_one_letter_code
_entity_poly.pdbx_strand_id
1 'polypeptide(L)'
;MIDHLVTMKISHWDGVIRELAARALHNLAQQAPEFSATQVFPRLLSMTLSPDLHMRHGSILACAEVAYALYKLAAQENSSMIVSYTGVWEDSS
;
A
#
# COMPACT_ATOMS: atom_id res chain seq x y z
N MET A 1 -13.85 3.88 2.39
CA MET A 1 -13.00 4.73 1.50
C MET A 1 -12.09 3.88 0.62
N ILE A 2 -11.26 2.99 1.18
CA ILE A 2 -10.37 2.08 0.42
C ILE A 2 -11.14 1.34 -0.69
N ASP A 3 -12.24 0.67 -0.37
CA ASP A 3 -13.04 -0.05 -1.37
C ASP A 3 -13.59 0.83 -2.49
N HIS A 4 -13.92 2.09 -2.18
CA HIS A 4 -14.40 3.02 -3.19
C HIS A 4 -13.28 3.36 -4.19
N LEU A 5 -12.06 3.61 -3.71
CA LEU A 5 -10.91 3.83 -4.59
C LEU A 5 -10.62 2.61 -5.46
N VAL A 6 -10.58 1.41 -4.86
CA VAL A 6 -10.29 0.15 -5.56
C VAL A 6 -11.37 -0.22 -6.57
N THR A 7 -12.63 0.11 -6.30
CA THR A 7 -13.72 -0.31 -7.19
C THR A 7 -14.05 0.74 -8.25
N MET A 8 -13.89 2.03 -7.92
CA MET A 8 -14.39 3.13 -8.77
C MET A 8 -13.29 3.99 -9.39
N LYS A 9 -12.12 4.14 -8.75
CA LYS A 9 -11.13 5.16 -9.15
C LYS A 9 -9.90 4.58 -9.84
N ILE A 10 -9.43 3.39 -9.45
CA ILE A 10 -8.29 2.76 -10.12
C ILE A 10 -8.61 2.31 -11.56
N SER A 11 -9.87 2.10 -11.92
CA SER A 11 -10.29 1.73 -13.29
C SER A 11 -10.79 2.93 -14.11
N HIS A 12 -10.61 4.15 -13.63
CA HIS A 12 -11.09 5.35 -14.31
C HIS A 12 -10.37 5.56 -15.65
N TRP A 13 -11.05 6.12 -16.66
CA TRP A 13 -10.50 6.35 -18.00
C TRP A 13 -9.35 7.37 -17.98
N ASP A 14 -9.49 8.43 -17.19
CA ASP A 14 -8.44 9.43 -16.95
C ASP A 14 -7.28 8.85 -16.14
N GLY A 15 -6.07 8.90 -16.70
CA GLY A 15 -4.84 8.41 -16.07
C GLY A 15 -4.44 9.16 -14.80
N VAL A 16 -4.67 10.48 -14.75
CA VAL A 16 -4.31 11.29 -13.57
C VAL A 16 -5.14 10.88 -12.36
N ILE A 17 -6.42 10.57 -12.58
CA ILE A 17 -7.31 10.06 -11.51
C ILE A 17 -6.81 8.71 -10.98
N ARG A 18 -6.32 7.82 -11.86
CA ARG A 18 -5.76 6.52 -11.43
C ARG A 18 -4.50 6.72 -10.59
N GLU A 19 -3.59 7.60 -11.01
CA GLU A 19 -2.37 7.93 -10.25
C GLU A 19 -2.68 8.50 -8.88
N LEU A 20 -3.61 9.48 -8.80
CA LEU A 20 -4.04 10.06 -7.53
C LEU A 20 -4.72 9.02 -6.63
N ALA A 21 -5.53 8.12 -7.20
CA ALA A 21 -6.14 7.03 -6.45
C ALA A 21 -5.09 6.06 -5.88
N ALA A 22 -4.06 5.70 -6.66
CA ALA A 22 -2.97 4.85 -6.20
C ALA A 22 -2.18 5.48 -5.05
N ARG A 23 -1.84 6.77 -5.15
CA ARG A 23 -1.19 7.53 -4.05
C ARG A 23 -2.08 7.67 -2.82
N ALA A 24 -3.39 7.84 -2.99
CA ALA A 24 -4.32 7.84 -1.87
C ALA A 24 -4.36 6.47 -1.17
N LEU A 25 -4.30 5.37 -1.94
CA LEU A 25 -4.19 4.02 -1.40
C LEU A 25 -2.88 3.80 -0.64
N HIS A 26 -1.75 4.36 -1.07
CA HIS A 26 -0.50 4.36 -0.29
C HIS A 26 -0.71 4.91 1.13
N ASN A 27 -1.30 6.10 1.23
CA ASN A 27 -1.52 6.76 2.52
C ASN A 27 -2.50 5.98 3.40
N LEU A 28 -3.56 5.42 2.81
CA LEU A 28 -4.54 4.61 3.54
C LEU A 28 -3.96 3.27 3.98
N ALA A 29 -3.04 2.68 3.21
CA ALA A 29 -2.40 1.41 3.55
C ALA A 29 -1.57 1.52 4.83
N GLN A 30 -0.92 2.67 5.06
CA GLN A 30 -0.21 2.94 6.32
C GLN A 30 -1.15 2.99 7.53
N GLN A 31 -2.42 3.40 7.33
CA GLN A 31 -3.42 3.48 8.41
C GLN A 31 -4.10 2.13 8.68
N ALA A 32 -4.07 1.21 7.71
CA ALA A 32 -4.69 -0.11 7.81
C ALA A 32 -3.80 -1.18 7.15
N PRO A 33 -2.59 -1.44 7.69
CA PRO A 33 -1.59 -2.28 7.03
C PRO A 33 -2.04 -3.73 6.88
N GLU A 34 -2.60 -4.32 7.93
CA GLU A 34 -3.08 -5.72 7.91
C GLU A 34 -4.20 -5.94 6.89
N PHE A 35 -5.20 -5.06 6.89
CA PHE A 35 -6.28 -5.11 5.90
C PHE A 35 -5.75 -4.91 4.47
N SER A 36 -4.76 -4.02 4.32
CA SER A 36 -4.17 -3.75 3.01
C SER A 36 -3.36 -4.93 2.49
N ALA A 37 -2.60 -5.60 3.35
CA ALA A 37 -1.80 -6.77 3.00
C ALA A 37 -2.67 -8.01 2.70
N THR A 38 -3.72 -8.24 3.51
CA THR A 38 -4.51 -9.48 3.45
C THR A 38 -5.70 -9.42 2.51
N GLN A 39 -6.26 -8.24 2.25
CA GLN A 39 -7.49 -8.09 1.45
C GLN A 39 -7.29 -7.23 0.22
N VAL A 40 -6.73 -6.02 0.39
CA VAL A 40 -6.62 -5.05 -0.72
C VAL A 40 -5.60 -5.51 -1.75
N PHE A 41 -4.40 -5.86 -1.30
CA PHE A 41 -3.29 -6.21 -2.19
C PHE A 41 -3.56 -7.46 -3.04
N PRO A 42 -4.07 -8.58 -2.49
CA PRO A 42 -4.44 -9.74 -3.31
C PRO A 42 -5.54 -9.42 -4.34
N ARG A 43 -6.51 -8.58 -3.98
CA ARG A 43 -7.55 -8.12 -4.91
C ARG A 43 -6.96 -7.27 -6.04
N LEU A 44 -6.07 -6.33 -5.73
CA LEU A 44 -5.40 -5.52 -6.75
C LEU A 44 -4.57 -6.39 -7.70
N LEU A 45 -3.84 -7.38 -7.17
CA LEU A 45 -3.06 -8.32 -7.96
C LEU A 45 -3.93 -9.13 -8.94
N SER A 46 -5.10 -9.61 -8.53
CA SER A 46 -5.97 -10.32 -9.47
C SER A 46 -6.48 -9.41 -10.58
N MET A 47 -6.73 -8.14 -10.27
CA MET A 47 -7.20 -7.14 -11.23
C MET A 47 -6.13 -6.72 -12.25
N THR A 48 -4.83 -6.95 -11.99
CA THR A 48 -3.78 -6.70 -13.01
C THR A 48 -3.89 -7.65 -14.21
N LEU A 49 -4.65 -8.75 -14.08
CA LEU A 49 -4.92 -9.70 -15.16
C LEU A 49 -6.15 -9.32 -15.99
N SER A 50 -6.82 -8.20 -15.67
CA SER A 50 -8.01 -7.76 -16.39
C SER A 50 -7.70 -7.50 -17.88
N PRO A 51 -8.61 -7.88 -18.80
CA PRO A 51 -8.51 -7.48 -20.19
C PRO A 51 -8.76 -5.98 -20.38
N ASP A 52 -9.47 -5.33 -19.44
CA ASP A 52 -9.69 -3.88 -19.44
C ASP A 52 -8.38 -3.13 -19.15
N LEU A 53 -7.97 -2.28 -20.09
CA LEU A 53 -6.70 -1.56 -20.03
C LEU A 53 -6.62 -0.62 -18.81
N HIS A 54 -7.70 0.09 -18.50
CA HIS A 54 -7.72 1.07 -17.42
C HIS A 54 -7.61 0.41 -16.05
N MET A 55 -8.39 -0.65 -15.82
CA MET A 55 -8.33 -1.49 -14.64
C MET A 55 -6.94 -2.10 -14.49
N ARG A 56 -6.41 -2.74 -15.53
CA ARG A 56 -5.06 -3.33 -15.48
C ARG A 56 -4.00 -2.30 -15.11
N HIS A 57 -4.00 -1.15 -15.79
CA HIS A 57 -3.05 -0.06 -15.52
C HIS A 57 -3.17 0.42 -14.07
N GLY A 58 -4.36 0.81 -13.62
CA GLY A 58 -4.51 1.37 -12.28
C GLY A 58 -4.28 0.35 -11.16
N SER A 59 -4.59 -0.93 -11.40
CA SER A 59 -4.25 -2.00 -10.47
C SER A 59 -2.74 -2.18 -10.33
N ILE A 60 -1.97 -2.07 -11.42
CA ILE A 60 -0.49 -2.11 -11.35
C ILE A 60 0.05 -0.95 -10.52
N LEU A 61 -0.43 0.28 -10.76
CA LEU A 61 -0.02 1.45 -9.98
C LEU A 61 -0.37 1.28 -8.49
N ALA A 62 -1.60 0.85 -8.20
CA ALA A 62 -2.06 0.64 -6.83
C ALA A 62 -1.29 -0.48 -6.13
N CYS A 63 -0.94 -1.57 -6.81
CA CYS A 63 -0.07 -2.62 -6.28
C CYS A 63 1.30 -2.04 -5.90
N ALA A 64 1.93 -1.24 -6.77
CA ALA A 64 3.22 -0.63 -6.46
C ALA A 64 3.14 0.27 -5.22
N GLU A 65 2.14 1.14 -5.16
CA GLU A 65 1.94 2.09 -4.06
C GLU A 65 1.63 1.39 -2.72
N VAL A 66 0.75 0.38 -2.71
CA VAL A 66 0.40 -0.38 -1.50
C VAL A 66 1.57 -1.24 -1.03
N ALA A 67 2.25 -1.96 -1.93
CA ALA A 67 3.43 -2.75 -1.57
C ALA A 67 4.53 -1.85 -0.98
N TYR A 68 4.75 -0.68 -1.57
CA TYR A 68 5.74 0.28 -1.08
C TYR A 68 5.37 0.84 0.30
N ALA A 69 4.10 1.16 0.55
CA ALA A 69 3.62 1.59 1.86
C ALA A 69 3.90 0.54 2.95
N LEU A 70 3.55 -0.72 2.67
CA LEU A 70 3.74 -1.83 3.60
C LEU A 70 5.24 -2.10 3.86
N TYR A 71 6.07 -2.07 2.81
CA TYR A 71 7.52 -2.20 2.95
C TYR A 71 8.10 -1.11 3.86
N LYS A 72 7.72 0.16 3.65
CA LYS A 72 8.20 1.26 4.50
C LYS A 72 7.82 1.08 5.96
N LEU A 73 6.60 0.63 6.22
CA LEU A 73 6.13 0.40 7.59
C LEU A 73 6.94 -0.71 8.26
N ALA A 74 7.11 -1.86 7.60
CA ALA A 74 7.91 -2.97 8.11
C ALA A 74 9.38 -2.57 8.36
N ALA A 75 9.97 -1.76 7.48
CA ALA A 75 11.34 -1.25 7.66
C ALA A 75 11.46 -0.30 8.86
N GLN A 76 10.45 0.52 9.13
CA GLN A 76 10.40 1.43 10.28
C GLN A 76 10.22 0.68 11.60
N GLU A 77 9.37 -0.35 11.64
CA GLU A 77 9.18 -1.21 12.81
C GLU A 77 10.48 -1.94 13.18
N ASN A 78 11.15 -2.52 12.19
CA ASN A 78 12.43 -3.20 12.40
C ASN A 78 13.51 -2.23 12.94
N SER A 79 13.55 -0.99 12.44
CA SER A 79 14.49 0.04 12.91
C SER A 79 14.17 0.50 14.33
N SER A 80 12.89 0.66 14.66
CA SER A 80 12.41 1.04 16.00
C SER A 80 12.76 -0.03 17.04
N MET A 81 12.60 -1.30 16.69
CA MET A 81 13.00 -2.41 17.55
C MET A 81 14.50 -2.39 17.81
N ILE A 82 15.34 -2.23 16.78
CA ILE A 82 16.81 -2.17 16.96
C ILE A 82 17.22 -1.03 17.91
N VAL A 83 16.66 0.17 17.75
CA VAL A 83 16.94 1.32 18.64
C VAL A 83 16.48 1.06 20.08
N SER A 84 15.32 0.44 20.27
CA SER A 84 14.83 0.07 21.60
C SER A 84 15.74 -0.96 22.28
N TYR A 85 16.32 -1.89 21.53
CA TYR A 85 17.29 -2.84 22.08
C TYR A 85 18.60 -2.14 22.45
N THR A 86 19.13 -1.21 21.65
CA THR A 86 20.41 -0.55 21.96
C THR A 86 20.34 0.37 23.18
N GLY A 87 19.23 1.09 23.38
CA GLY A 87 19.07 1.98 24.54
C GLY A 87 18.96 1.26 25.89
N VAL A 88 18.48 0.01 25.92
CA VAL A 88 18.37 -0.79 27.15
C VAL A 88 19.74 -1.17 27.73
N TRP A 89 20.78 -1.29 26.90
CA TRP A 89 22.13 -1.65 27.36
C TRP A 89 22.93 -0.45 27.89
N GLU A 90 22.65 0.77 27.43
CA GLU A 90 23.34 1.99 27.88
C GLU A 90 22.89 2.45 29.27
N ASP A 91 21.62 2.27 29.63
CA ASP A 91 21.09 2.60 30.98
C ASP A 91 21.47 1.58 32.07
N SER A 92 22.16 0.50 31.70
CA SER A 92 22.56 -0.58 32.62
C SER A 92 24.05 -0.52 33.05
N SER A 93 24.77 0.56 32.73
CA SER A 93 26.22 0.74 33.00
C SER A 93 26.53 1.94 33.91
#